data_AF-A0A819ULZ8-F1
#
_entry.id   AF-A0A819ULZ8-F1
#
_cell.length_a   1.000
_cell.length_b   1.000
_cell.length_c   1.000
_cell.angle_alpha   90.00
_cell.angle_beta   90.00
_cell.angle_gamma   90.00
#
_symmetry.space_group_name_H-M   'P 1'
#
loop_
_entity.id
_entity.type
_entity.pdbx_description
1 polymer ?
#
loop_
_entity_poly.entity_id
_entity_poly.type
_entity_poly.pdbx_seq_one_letter_code
_entity_poly.pdbx_strand_id
1 'polypeptide(L)'
;MNNSVHSSGRFGVWIYPQYSPTIYGNPSPPQAVFDGIVSWKNRKGFEWVKSNAIQIRNAFAFDNNDVGISCITAFDYQSRWRSSLLGNGSSVVDSVIIGDTGGSSNPIIPLVAGLVGRQML
;
A
#
# COMPACT_ATOMS: atom_id res chain seq x y z
N MET A 1 0.08 -18.65 -3.76
CA MET A 1 -0.47 -18.79 -2.40
C MET A 1 -1.19 -17.48 -2.12
N ASN A 2 -2.45 -17.50 -1.68
CA ASN A 2 -3.24 -16.29 -1.42
C ASN A 2 -3.27 -16.04 0.08
N ASN A 3 -2.69 -14.93 0.52
CA ASN A 3 -2.67 -14.55 1.93
C ASN A 3 -3.90 -13.70 2.24
N SER A 4 -4.65 -14.08 3.27
CA SER A 4 -5.81 -13.31 3.75
C SER A 4 -5.50 -12.77 5.15
N VAL A 5 -5.83 -11.49 5.37
CA VAL A 5 -5.65 -10.85 6.69
C VAL A 5 -6.94 -10.14 7.08
N HIS A 6 -7.47 -10.53 8.24
CA HIS A 6 -8.76 -10.08 8.74
C HIS A 6 -8.68 -9.65 10.20
N SER A 7 -9.30 -8.50 10.51
CA SER A 7 -9.52 -8.05 11.89
C SER A 7 -8.25 -8.02 12.75
N SER A 8 -7.08 -7.71 12.16
CA SER A 8 -5.79 -7.61 12.87
C SER A 8 -5.67 -6.33 13.72
N GLY A 9 -6.76 -5.58 13.88
CA GLY A 9 -6.83 -4.32 14.59
C GLY A 9 -6.24 -3.16 13.79
N ARG A 10 -4.92 -3.17 13.50
CA ARG A 10 -4.20 -1.99 12.99
C ARG A 10 -3.81 -2.07 11.51
N PHE A 11 -3.19 -3.17 11.07
CA PHE A 11 -2.68 -3.30 9.71
C PHE A 11 -2.89 -4.72 9.18
N GLY A 12 -3.43 -4.88 7.97
CA GLY A 12 -3.42 -6.16 7.27
C GLY A 12 -1.99 -6.57 6.92
N VAL A 13 -1.28 -5.69 6.21
CA VAL A 13 0.17 -5.79 5.96
C VAL A 13 0.83 -4.45 6.29
N TRP A 14 1.98 -4.51 6.97
CA TRP A 14 2.77 -3.33 7.29
C TRP A 14 4.25 -3.53 7.00
N ILE A 15 4.79 -2.74 6.07
CA ILE A 15 6.19 -2.74 5.70
C ILE A 15 6.84 -1.46 6.23
N TYR A 16 7.69 -1.63 7.25
CA TYR A 16 8.31 -0.55 8.01
C TYR A 16 9.72 -0.94 8.48
N PRO A 17 10.68 0.00 8.60
CA PRO A 17 10.63 1.43 8.22
C PRO A 17 10.90 1.70 6.74
N GLN A 18 11.62 0.80 6.09
CA GLN A 18 11.88 0.75 4.66
C GLN A 18 12.18 -0.71 4.31
N TYR A 19 11.71 -1.16 3.16
CA TYR A 19 12.05 -2.46 2.60
C TYR A 19 12.76 -2.30 1.27
N SER A 20 13.94 -2.90 1.21
CA SER A 20 14.77 -2.99 0.02
C SER A 20 14.98 -4.49 -0.23
N PRO A 21 14.18 -5.12 -1.12
CA PRO A 21 14.34 -6.54 -1.39
C PRO A 21 15.76 -6.85 -1.84
N THR A 22 16.22 -8.10 -1.65
CA THR A 22 17.46 -8.61 -2.25
C THR A 22 17.25 -10.02 -2.80
N ILE A 23 18.02 -10.43 -3.81
CA ILE A 23 18.07 -11.83 -4.28
C ILE A 23 19.50 -12.33 -4.08
N TYR A 24 19.70 -13.34 -3.22
CA TYR A 24 21.03 -13.87 -2.87
C TYR A 24 22.02 -12.79 -2.38
N GLY A 25 21.53 -11.77 -1.67
CA GLY A 25 22.36 -10.65 -1.21
C GLY A 25 22.64 -9.58 -2.27
N ASN A 26 22.15 -9.73 -3.51
CA ASN A 26 22.22 -8.67 -4.52
C ASN A 26 21.24 -7.53 -4.15
N PRO A 27 21.72 -6.29 -3.93
CA PRO A 27 20.90 -5.15 -3.52
C PRO A 27 20.00 -4.56 -4.63
N SER A 28 20.12 -5.03 -5.86
CA SER A 28 19.30 -4.61 -7.00
C SER A 28 18.44 -5.75 -7.56
N PRO A 29 17.57 -6.39 -6.77
CA PRO A 29 16.65 -7.37 -7.33
C PRO A 29 15.48 -6.70 -8.07
N PRO A 30 14.72 -7.47 -8.86
CA PRO A 30 13.38 -7.07 -9.28
C PRO A 30 12.48 -6.76 -8.08
N GLN A 31 11.38 -6.07 -8.35
CA GLN A 31 10.38 -5.67 -7.34
C GLN A 31 9.93 -6.85 -6.50
N ALA A 32 9.75 -6.63 -5.20
CA ALA A 32 9.08 -7.58 -4.32
C ALA A 32 7.60 -7.65 -4.67
N VAL A 33 7.16 -8.82 -5.13
CA VAL A 33 5.78 -9.04 -5.56
C VAL A 33 4.96 -9.61 -4.41
N PHE A 34 3.91 -8.89 -4.05
CA PHE A 34 2.87 -9.28 -3.12
C PHE A 34 1.61 -9.60 -3.93
N ASP A 35 1.34 -10.88 -4.13
CA ASP A 35 0.28 -11.36 -5.02
C ASP A 35 -0.89 -11.96 -4.24
N GLY A 36 -2.12 -11.63 -4.64
CA GLY A 36 -3.33 -12.28 -4.12
C GLY A 36 -3.66 -11.91 -2.67
N ILE A 37 -3.28 -10.70 -2.23
CA ILE A 37 -3.59 -10.25 -0.87
C ILE A 37 -5.06 -9.89 -0.75
N VAL A 38 -5.73 -10.49 0.24
CA VAL A 38 -7.09 -10.10 0.62
C VAL A 38 -7.05 -9.43 1.99
N SER A 39 -7.50 -8.18 2.08
CA SER A 39 -7.51 -7.40 3.32
C SER A 39 -8.85 -6.73 3.59
N TRP A 40 -9.46 -7.07 4.73
CA TRP A 40 -10.72 -6.48 5.17
C TRP A 40 -10.82 -6.37 6.68
N LYS A 41 -11.67 -5.44 7.14
CA LYS A 41 -11.89 -5.12 8.56
C LYS A 41 -10.61 -4.80 9.34
N ASN A 42 -9.58 -4.32 8.65
CA ASN A 42 -8.37 -3.77 9.29
C ASN A 42 -8.51 -2.25 9.37
N ARG A 43 -7.76 -1.58 10.25
CA ARG A 43 -7.69 -0.11 10.20
C ARG A 43 -7.03 0.36 8.91
N LYS A 44 -5.88 -0.21 8.56
CA LYS A 44 -5.26 -0.05 7.23
C LYS A 44 -5.08 -1.42 6.57
N GLY A 45 -5.38 -1.54 5.29
CA GLY A 45 -5.32 -2.83 4.61
C GLY A 45 -3.89 -3.26 4.29
N PHE A 46 -3.20 -2.51 3.43
CA PHE A 46 -1.79 -2.69 3.12
C PHE A 46 -1.07 -1.34 3.21
N GLU A 47 -0.01 -1.24 4.02
CA GLU A 47 0.82 -0.05 4.09
C GLU A 47 2.31 -0.37 3.90
N TRP A 48 3.00 0.45 3.09
CA TRP A 48 4.46 0.46 3.04
C TRP A 48 5.03 1.84 3.23
N VAL A 49 6.20 1.89 3.88
CA VAL A 49 6.91 3.12 4.21
C VAL A 49 8.22 3.16 3.44
N LYS A 50 8.49 4.29 2.76
CA LYS A 50 9.78 4.63 2.10
C LYS A 50 10.36 3.54 1.20
N SER A 51 9.51 2.71 0.60
CA SER A 51 9.93 1.57 -0.22
C SER A 51 9.54 1.83 -1.68
N ASN A 52 10.47 1.59 -2.60
CA ASN A 52 10.30 1.89 -4.04
C ASN A 52 10.23 0.64 -4.92
N ALA A 53 10.53 -0.54 -4.39
CA ALA A 53 10.55 -1.81 -5.11
C ALA A 53 9.48 -2.80 -4.62
N ILE A 54 8.24 -2.32 -4.41
CA ILE A 54 7.10 -3.16 -3.99
C ILE A 54 6.04 -3.17 -5.09
N GLN A 55 5.61 -4.36 -5.51
CA GLN A 55 4.49 -4.51 -6.42
C GLN A 55 3.38 -5.31 -5.74
N ILE A 56 2.19 -4.74 -5.67
CA ILE A 56 0.98 -5.42 -5.21
C ILE A 56 0.19 -5.85 -6.43
N ARG A 57 -0.13 -7.14 -6.54
CA ARG A 57 -0.88 -7.72 -7.66
C ARG A 57 -2.09 -8.48 -7.17
N ASN A 58 -3.16 -8.49 -7.96
CA ASN A 58 -4.36 -9.31 -7.69
C ASN A 58 -4.90 -9.12 -6.26
N ALA A 59 -4.75 -7.93 -5.70
CA ALA A 59 -5.17 -7.67 -4.33
C ALA A 59 -6.66 -7.34 -4.29
N PHE A 60 -7.30 -7.72 -3.20
CA PHE A 60 -8.68 -7.40 -2.88
C PHE A 60 -8.71 -6.69 -1.52
N ALA A 61 -8.83 -5.37 -1.54
CA ALA A 61 -8.87 -4.55 -0.32
C ALA A 61 -10.22 -3.86 -0.21
N PHE A 62 -10.97 -4.16 0.85
CA PHE A 62 -12.32 -3.64 1.06
C PHE A 62 -12.61 -3.47 2.55
N ASP A 63 -13.51 -2.56 2.90
CA ASP A 63 -14.04 -2.44 4.27
C ASP A 63 -12.93 -2.32 5.35
N ASN A 64 -11.88 -1.57 5.02
CA ASN A 64 -10.84 -1.15 5.96
C ASN A 64 -11.20 0.24 6.50
N ASN A 65 -10.92 0.50 7.78
CA ASN A 65 -11.45 1.67 8.48
C ASN A 65 -10.89 3.00 7.93
N ASP A 66 -9.56 3.13 7.82
CA ASP A 66 -8.90 4.37 7.41
C ASP A 66 -8.51 4.34 5.92
N VAL A 67 -7.90 3.24 5.45
CA VAL A 67 -7.33 3.17 4.09
C VAL A 67 -7.17 1.72 3.65
N GLY A 68 -7.54 1.43 2.40
CA GLY A 68 -7.32 0.10 1.81
C GLY A 68 -5.85 -0.16 1.53
N ILE A 69 -5.20 0.78 0.83
CA ILE A 69 -3.78 0.71 0.46
C ILE A 69 -3.13 2.08 0.67
N SER A 70 -1.97 2.10 1.35
CA SER A 70 -1.25 3.32 1.74
C SER A 70 0.24 3.24 1.43
N CYS A 71 0.78 4.29 0.82
CA CYS A 71 2.20 4.52 0.64
C CYS A 71 2.63 5.76 1.43
N ILE A 72 3.47 5.55 2.45
CA ILE A 72 4.04 6.64 3.26
C ILE A 72 5.42 7.00 2.75
N THR A 73 5.59 8.29 2.44
CA THR A 73 6.82 8.86 1.90
C THR A 73 7.38 9.89 2.88
N ALA A 74 8.68 10.22 2.78
CA ALA A 74 9.24 11.41 3.42
C ALA A 74 9.62 12.41 2.33
N PHE A 75 9.47 13.71 2.61
CA PHE A 75 9.75 14.80 1.67
C PHE A 75 11.16 14.74 1.06
N ASP A 76 12.17 14.31 1.83
CA ASP A 76 13.56 14.13 1.33
C ASP A 76 13.78 12.87 0.48
N TYR A 77 12.80 11.97 0.43
CA TYR A 77 12.84 10.75 -0.37
C TYR A 77 12.23 10.93 -1.76
N GLN A 78 11.63 12.11 -2.05
CA GLN A 78 10.94 12.41 -3.31
C GLN A 78 11.87 12.46 -4.54
N SER A 79 13.16 12.78 -4.36
CA SER A 79 14.13 12.87 -5.47
C SER A 79 14.52 11.52 -6.10
N ARG A 80 14.16 10.40 -5.47
CA ARG A 80 14.36 9.03 -5.99
C ARG A 80 13.08 8.35 -6.48
N TRP A 81 11.98 9.08 -6.57
CA TRP A 81 10.73 8.56 -7.12
C TRP A 81 10.83 8.40 -8.63
N ARG A 82 11.20 7.19 -9.05
CA ARG A 82 10.62 6.62 -10.27
C ARG A 82 9.16 6.27 -9.98
N SER A 83 8.33 7.29 -9.77
CA SER A 83 6.88 7.19 -9.98
C SER A 83 6.72 6.90 -11.46
N SER A 84 6.57 5.63 -11.80
CA SER A 84 6.29 5.27 -13.17
C SER A 84 5.09 4.36 -13.14
N LEU A 85 3.96 4.95 -13.56
CA LEU A 85 2.89 4.23 -14.23
C LEU A 85 3.42 3.40 -15.44
N LEU A 86 4.71 3.48 -15.79
CA LEU A 86 5.39 2.82 -16.90
C LEU A 86 6.78 2.22 -16.57
N GLY A 87 7.07 1.80 -15.33
CA GLY A 87 8.25 0.95 -15.03
C GLY A 87 9.19 1.36 -13.87
N ASN A 88 9.44 0.37 -13.00
CA ASN A 88 10.43 0.28 -11.90
C ASN A 88 10.14 1.05 -10.59
N GLY A 89 8.92 1.52 -10.37
CA GLY A 89 8.46 2.09 -9.10
C GLY A 89 7.42 1.21 -8.39
N SER A 90 7.17 1.49 -7.10
CA SER A 90 6.15 0.72 -6.38
C SER A 90 4.78 0.88 -7.04
N SER A 91 4.08 -0.24 -7.24
CA SER A 91 2.87 -0.27 -8.06
C SER A 91 1.80 -1.15 -7.45
N VAL A 92 0.54 -0.83 -7.76
CA VAL A 92 -0.63 -1.66 -7.50
C VAL A 92 -1.23 -1.98 -8.86
N VAL A 93 -1.24 -3.25 -9.24
CA VAL A 93 -1.70 -3.73 -10.56
C VAL A 93 -2.74 -4.83 -10.39
N ASP A 94 -3.66 -4.94 -11.34
CA ASP A 94 -4.70 -5.99 -11.39
C ASP A 94 -5.48 -6.18 -10.07
N SER A 95 -5.63 -5.10 -9.29
CA SER A 95 -6.18 -5.16 -7.94
C SER A 95 -7.54 -4.47 -7.88
N VAL A 96 -8.43 -5.01 -7.06
CA VAL A 96 -9.73 -4.42 -6.76
C VAL A 96 -9.65 -3.76 -5.39
N ILE A 97 -9.93 -2.46 -5.37
CA ILE A 97 -9.95 -1.67 -4.14
C ILE A 97 -11.33 -1.03 -4.02
N ILE A 98 -12.04 -1.37 -2.95
CA ILE A 98 -13.37 -0.86 -2.66
C ILE A 98 -13.25 0.06 -1.45
N GLY A 99 -13.33 1.36 -1.70
CA GLY A 99 -13.43 2.38 -0.66
C GLY A 99 -14.89 2.66 -0.28
N ASP A 100 -15.11 3.06 0.95
CA ASP A 100 -16.35 3.72 1.40
C ASP A 100 -15.98 5.17 1.72
N THR A 101 -16.60 6.12 1.02
CA THR A 101 -16.30 7.55 1.19
C THR A 101 -16.94 8.15 2.42
N GLY A 102 -17.83 7.41 3.12
CA GLY A 102 -18.49 7.80 4.38
C GLY A 102 -18.43 9.30 4.68
N GLY A 103 -19.09 10.12 3.86
CA GLY A 103 -19.21 11.57 3.99
C GLY A 103 -18.00 12.33 4.56
N SER A 104 -16.80 12.23 3.99
CA SER A 104 -15.71 13.16 4.32
C SER A 104 -15.89 14.49 3.57
N SER A 105 -16.10 15.59 4.31
CA SER A 105 -16.15 16.96 3.77
C SER A 105 -14.76 17.54 3.49
N ASN A 106 -13.69 16.77 3.66
CA ASN A 106 -12.31 17.24 3.54
C ASN A 106 -11.63 16.65 2.30
N PRO A 107 -11.00 17.48 1.45
CA PRO A 107 -10.18 17.01 0.35
C PRO A 107 -9.04 16.11 0.87
N ILE A 108 -8.69 15.08 0.09
CA ILE A 108 -7.51 14.25 0.34
C ILE A 108 -6.27 15.16 0.29
N ILE A 109 -5.63 15.40 1.45
CA ILE A 109 -4.37 16.13 1.53
C ILE A 109 -3.19 15.20 1.15
N PRO A 110 -2.36 15.56 0.15
CA PRO A 110 -1.46 14.63 -0.56
C PRO A 110 -0.19 14.19 0.19
N LEU A 111 -0.17 14.20 1.53
CA LEU A 111 1.00 13.70 2.28
C LEU A 111 1.11 12.15 2.23
N VAL A 112 0.00 11.48 1.94
CA VAL A 112 -0.13 10.03 1.80
C VAL A 112 -0.76 9.73 0.44
N ALA A 113 -0.07 8.95 -0.40
CA ALA A 113 -0.69 8.38 -1.58
C ALA A 113 -1.41 7.08 -1.17
N GLY A 114 -2.73 7.11 -1.09
CA GLY A 114 -3.54 5.94 -0.72
C GLY A 114 -5.01 6.11 -1.05
N LEU A 115 -5.71 4.99 -1.29
CA LEU A 115 -7.16 5.00 -1.52
C LEU A 115 -7.87 4.88 -0.16
N VAL A 116 -8.39 6.02 0.31
CA VAL A 116 -8.91 6.25 1.66
C VAL A 116 -10.28 5.55 1.87
N GLY A 117 -10.49 5.04 3.08
CA GLY A 117 -11.77 4.59 3.61
C GLY A 117 -12.29 5.56 4.68
N ARG A 118 -13.57 5.39 5.06
CA ARG A 118 -14.38 6.22 5.95
C ARG A 118 -13.61 7.00 7.04
N GLN A 119 -13.61 8.33 6.93
CA GLN A 119 -13.15 9.22 8.00
C GLN A 119 -14.23 9.29 9.10
N MET A 120 -14.03 8.63 10.24
CA MET A 120 -14.86 8.89 11.43
C MET A 120 -14.27 10.09 12.21
N LEU A 121 -15.17 11.01 12.59
CA LEU A 121 -14.90 12.17 13.45
C LEU A 121 -14.30 11.76 14.80
#